data_AF-A0AAD7L297-F1
#
_entry.id   AF-A0AAD7L297-F1
#
_cell.length_a   1.000
_cell.length_b   1.000
_cell.length_c   1.000
_cell.angle_alpha   90.00
_cell.angle_beta   90.00
_cell.angle_gamma   90.00
#
_symmetry.space_group_name_H-M   'P 1'
#
loop_
_entity.id
_entity.type
_entity.pdbx_description
1 polymer ?
#
loop_
_entity_poly.entity_id
_entity_poly.type
_entity_poly.pdbx_seq_one_letter_code
_entity_poly.pdbx_strand_id
1 'polypeptide(L)'
;MKMIRHMAPYHPWDSHQPRWLQLGCCNRDSLGHGSHTASTAAGMEVADASYFGLAKGTARGRVSSARIAVYKDCWSFGCAVADILAGFNDAIADGVHTRGVIAHKEESWRKI
;
A
#
# COMPACT_ATOMS: atom_id res chain seq x y z
N MET A 1 -3.55 -8.32 4.58
CA MET A 1 -3.73 -6.90 4.25
C MET A 1 -4.96 -6.39 4.97
N LYS A 2 -4.84 -5.31 5.76
CA LYS A 2 -5.87 -4.80 6.66
C LYS A 2 -6.31 -3.41 6.21
N MET A 3 -7.62 -3.16 6.18
CA MET A 3 -8.16 -1.80 6.08
C MET A 3 -8.11 -1.17 7.46
N ILE A 4 -7.60 0.06 7.54
CA ILE A 4 -7.54 0.82 8.79
C ILE A 4 -8.97 1.24 9.12
N ARG A 5 -9.45 0.81 10.30
CA ARG A 5 -10.88 0.79 10.64
C ARG A 5 -11.50 2.14 11.00
N HIS A 6 -10.75 3.25 11.00
CA HIS A 6 -11.23 4.49 11.65
C HIS A 6 -11.91 5.53 10.77
N MET A 7 -11.75 5.56 9.44
CA MET A 7 -12.53 6.50 8.61
C MET A 7 -12.74 5.99 7.18
N ALA A 8 -13.89 5.39 6.91
CA ALA A 8 -14.55 5.73 5.66
C ALA A 8 -14.83 7.25 5.73
N PRO A 9 -14.45 8.07 4.73
CA PRO A 9 -14.38 9.52 4.92
C PRO A 9 -15.74 10.08 5.35
N TYR A 10 -15.86 10.70 6.51
CA TYR A 10 -17.10 11.36 6.92
C TYR A 10 -17.32 12.59 6.03
N HIS A 11 -18.21 12.50 5.02
CA HIS A 11 -18.71 13.66 4.28
C HIS A 11 -20.20 13.83 4.61
N PRO A 12 -20.65 14.98 5.13
CA PRO A 12 -22.02 15.17 5.62
C PRO A 12 -23.16 15.20 4.57
N TRP A 13 -22.89 15.03 3.27
CA TRP A 13 -23.85 15.44 2.22
C TRP A 13 -24.11 14.44 1.08
N ASP A 14 -23.89 13.14 1.25
CA ASP A 14 -24.22 12.20 0.17
C ASP A 14 -24.91 10.93 0.69
N SER A 15 -26.23 10.87 0.51
CA SER A 15 -27.12 9.85 1.05
C SER A 15 -27.54 8.76 0.06
N HIS A 16 -26.91 8.65 -1.13
CA HIS A 16 -27.48 7.79 -2.19
C HIS A 16 -26.55 6.84 -2.95
N GLN A 17 -25.36 6.47 -2.44
CA GLN A 17 -24.58 5.37 -3.04
C GLN A 17 -23.83 4.52 -1.99
N PRO A 18 -23.81 3.18 -2.10
CA PRO A 18 -22.90 2.35 -1.31
C PRO A 18 -21.44 2.62 -1.75
N ARG A 19 -20.70 3.37 -0.93
CA ARG A 19 -19.35 3.93 -1.18
C ARG A 19 -18.21 2.94 -1.45
N TRP A 20 -18.50 1.66 -1.58
CA TRP A 20 -17.53 0.62 -1.90
C TRP A 20 -17.04 0.70 -3.36
N LEU A 21 -17.89 1.18 -4.29
CA LEU A 21 -17.56 1.21 -5.72
C LEU A 21 -16.72 2.43 -6.14
N GLN A 22 -16.86 3.57 -5.45
CA GLN A 22 -16.18 4.82 -5.84
C GLN A 22 -14.77 4.99 -5.23
N LEU A 23 -14.48 4.33 -4.10
CA LEU A 23 -13.27 4.55 -3.28
C LEU A 23 -12.26 3.39 -3.32
N GLY A 24 -12.52 2.33 -4.10
CA GLY A 24 -11.69 1.13 -4.08
C GLY A 24 -11.87 0.37 -2.76
N CYS A 25 -13.01 -0.28 -2.60
CA CYS A 25 -13.36 -1.14 -1.47
C CYS A 25 -12.49 -2.38 -1.31
N CYS A 26 -11.67 -2.70 -2.30
CA CYS A 26 -10.65 -3.71 -2.11
C CYS A 26 -9.33 -3.01 -1.82
N ASN A 27 -8.58 -3.64 -0.95
CA ASN A 27 -7.19 -3.35 -0.64
C ASN A 27 -6.24 -3.53 -1.85
N ARG A 28 -6.75 -3.49 -3.09
CA ARG A 28 -5.98 -3.64 -4.32
C ARG A 28 -5.29 -2.32 -4.63
N ASP A 29 -3.99 -2.40 -4.84
CA ASP A 29 -3.20 -1.28 -5.35
C ASP A 29 -3.52 -1.08 -6.84
N SER A 30 -4.25 -0.01 -7.15
CA SER A 30 -4.65 0.35 -8.53
C SER A 30 -3.62 1.23 -9.23
N LEU A 31 -2.63 1.78 -8.52
CA LEU A 31 -1.62 2.68 -9.06
C LEU A 31 -0.26 2.00 -9.21
N GLY A 32 0.02 0.96 -8.41
CA GLY A 32 1.25 0.19 -8.46
C GLY A 32 2.36 0.67 -7.52
N HIS A 33 2.22 1.85 -6.89
CA HIS A 33 3.24 2.40 -6.00
C HIS A 33 3.51 1.50 -4.79
N GLY A 34 2.45 1.04 -4.11
CA GLY A 34 2.58 0.14 -2.97
C GLY A 34 3.17 -1.21 -3.37
N SER A 35 2.79 -1.71 -4.55
CA SER A 35 3.29 -2.98 -5.11
C SER A 35 4.78 -2.89 -5.48
N HIS A 36 5.22 -1.79 -6.09
CA HIS A 36 6.61 -1.53 -6.45
C HIS A 36 7.50 -1.39 -5.21
N THR A 37 7.05 -0.63 -4.20
CA THR A 37 7.78 -0.47 -2.93
C THR A 37 7.86 -1.79 -2.17
N ALA A 38 6.76 -2.53 -2.08
CA ALA A 38 6.72 -3.84 -1.43
C ALA A 38 7.65 -4.86 -2.11
N SER A 39 7.66 -4.91 -3.45
CA SER A 39 8.53 -5.82 -4.20
C SER A 39 10.01 -5.46 -4.08
N THR A 40 10.35 -4.16 -4.03
CA THR A 40 11.73 -3.69 -3.82
C THR A 40 12.25 -4.07 -2.43
N ALA A 41 11.40 -4.00 -1.41
CA ALA A 41 11.80 -4.29 -0.05
C ALA A 41 11.89 -5.80 0.24
N ALA A 42 10.85 -6.56 -0.15
CA ALA A 42 10.71 -7.98 0.23
C ALA A 42 10.07 -8.85 -0.88
N GLY A 43 10.14 -8.43 -2.14
CA GLY A 43 9.67 -9.24 -3.26
C GLY A 43 10.40 -10.59 -3.35
N MET A 44 9.64 -11.63 -3.68
CA MET A 44 10.20 -12.94 -4.04
C MET A 44 11.02 -12.84 -5.33
N GLU A 45 11.89 -13.82 -5.55
CA GLU A 45 12.68 -13.90 -6.77
C GLU A 45 11.77 -14.16 -7.98
N VAL A 46 11.93 -13.31 -9.00
CA VAL A 46 11.24 -13.44 -10.29
C VAL A 46 12.31 -13.45 -11.38
N ALA A 47 12.52 -14.61 -11.98
CA ALA A 47 13.43 -14.79 -13.11
C ALA A 47 12.92 -14.07 -14.36
N ASP A 48 13.86 -13.65 -15.22
CA ASP A 48 13.59 -13.01 -16.52
C ASP A 48 12.69 -11.75 -16.45
N ALA A 49 12.69 -11.05 -15.31
CA ALA A 49 12.02 -9.77 -15.17
C ALA A 49 12.70 -8.69 -16.02
N SER A 50 11.91 -7.85 -16.67
CA SER A 50 12.40 -6.70 -17.44
C SER A 50 11.30 -5.64 -17.59
N TYR A 51 11.70 -4.40 -17.85
CA TYR A 51 10.79 -3.31 -18.24
C TYR A 51 10.97 -3.02 -19.73
N PHE A 52 10.08 -3.57 -20.57
CA PHE A 52 10.21 -3.51 -22.04
C PHE A 52 11.60 -3.93 -22.56
N GLY A 53 12.21 -4.95 -21.93
CA GLY A 53 13.56 -5.43 -22.26
C GLY A 53 14.71 -4.71 -21.56
N LEU A 54 14.45 -3.62 -20.85
CA LEU A 54 15.44 -2.94 -20.01
C LEU A 54 15.60 -3.64 -18.65
N ALA A 55 16.81 -3.53 -18.09
CA ALA A 55 17.18 -4.11 -16.79
C ALA A 55 16.84 -5.61 -16.66
N LYS A 56 17.06 -6.38 -17.73
CA LYS A 56 16.78 -7.82 -17.76
C LYS A 56 17.61 -8.55 -16.69
N GLY A 57 16.94 -9.34 -15.86
CA GLY A 57 17.60 -10.15 -14.84
C GLY A 57 16.61 -10.81 -13.90
N THR A 58 17.10 -11.23 -12.72
CA THR A 58 16.23 -11.73 -11.64
C THR A 58 15.87 -10.57 -10.73
N ALA A 59 14.60 -10.18 -10.70
CA ALA A 59 14.10 -9.18 -9.76
C ALA A 59 13.85 -9.82 -8.40
N ARG A 60 14.25 -9.15 -7.32
CA ARG A 60 13.96 -9.57 -5.94
C ARG A 60 14.01 -8.38 -4.99
N GLY A 61 13.35 -8.53 -3.85
CA GLY A 61 13.48 -7.60 -2.75
C GLY A 61 14.80 -7.77 -1.99
N ARG A 62 15.20 -6.72 -1.27
CA ARG A 62 16.38 -6.74 -0.39
C ARG A 62 16.34 -7.87 0.63
N VAL A 63 15.17 -8.14 1.22
CA VAL A 63 14.94 -9.24 2.18
C VAL A 63 13.78 -10.11 1.69
N SER A 64 14.03 -10.92 0.66
CA SER A 64 13.00 -11.79 0.05
C SER A 64 12.37 -12.82 1.00
N SER A 65 12.98 -13.12 2.16
CA SER A 65 12.42 -14.00 3.19
C SER A 65 11.49 -13.27 4.18
N ALA A 66 11.40 -11.93 4.11
CA ALA A 66 10.54 -11.15 4.99
C ALA A 66 9.07 -11.34 4.62
N ARG A 67 8.19 -11.23 5.63
CA ARG A 67 6.74 -11.17 5.42
C ARG A 67 6.31 -9.73 5.17
N ILE A 68 5.38 -9.53 4.24
CA ILE A 68 4.83 -8.22 3.89
C ILE A 68 3.46 -8.06 4.57
N ALA A 69 3.31 -7.00 5.34
CA ALA A 69 2.02 -6.56 5.87
C ALA A 69 1.70 -5.20 5.24
N VAL A 70 0.52 -5.09 4.65
CA VAL A 70 0.10 -3.88 3.93
C VAL A 70 -1.08 -3.25 4.65
N TYR A 71 -0.96 -1.94 4.84
CA TYR A 71 -1.95 -1.07 5.49
C TYR A 71 -2.26 0.05 4.51
N LYS A 72 -3.49 0.08 3.99
CA LYS A 72 -3.92 1.11 3.05
C LYS A 72 -4.49 2.29 3.83
N ASP A 73 -3.73 3.37 3.86
CA ASP A 73 -3.99 4.64 4.53
C ASP A 73 -4.24 5.82 3.57
N CYS A 74 -4.10 5.57 2.26
CA CYS A 74 -4.28 6.60 1.25
C CYS A 74 -5.28 6.21 0.16
N TRP A 75 -5.97 7.23 -0.33
CA TRP A 75 -7.05 7.14 -1.31
C TRP A 75 -6.73 8.01 -2.52
N SER A 76 -7.56 8.01 -3.56
CA SER A 76 -7.33 8.82 -4.78
C SER A 76 -7.26 10.33 -4.52
N PHE A 77 -7.70 10.78 -3.35
CA PHE A 77 -7.69 12.18 -2.94
C PHE A 77 -6.56 12.50 -1.94
N GLY A 78 -5.64 11.56 -1.73
CA GLY A 78 -4.48 11.71 -0.84
C GLY A 78 -4.55 10.88 0.45
N CYS A 79 -3.69 11.26 1.39
CA CYS A 79 -3.46 10.59 2.67
C CYS A 79 -3.80 11.52 3.83
N ALA A 80 -4.72 11.13 4.71
CA ALA A 80 -4.88 11.85 5.96
C ALA A 80 -3.79 11.43 6.95
N VAL A 81 -3.16 12.40 7.64
CA VAL A 81 -2.16 12.10 8.69
C VAL A 81 -2.74 11.19 9.78
N ALA A 82 -4.04 11.35 10.08
CA ALA A 82 -4.76 10.48 11.01
C ALA A 82 -4.81 9.01 10.53
N ASP A 83 -5.00 8.77 9.23
CA ASP A 83 -5.04 7.43 8.66
C ASP A 83 -3.64 6.79 8.69
N ILE A 84 -2.59 7.56 8.36
CA ILE A 84 -1.20 7.11 8.45
C ILE A 84 -0.86 6.68 9.88
N LEU A 85 -1.20 7.50 10.88
CA LEU A 85 -0.93 7.20 12.28
C LEU A 85 -1.73 5.98 12.78
N ALA A 86 -2.99 5.85 12.36
CA ALA A 86 -3.79 4.66 12.65
C ALA A 86 -3.22 3.40 12.00
N GLY A 87 -2.63 3.51 10.80
CA GLY A 87 -1.90 2.43 10.13
C GLY A 87 -0.68 1.98 10.92
N PHE A 88 0.11 2.92 11.45
CA PHE A 88 1.23 2.58 12.34
C PHE A 88 0.76 1.88 13.62
N ASN A 89 -0.30 2.36 14.26
CA ASN A 89 -0.85 1.73 15.46
C ASN A 89 -1.33 0.30 15.18
N ASP A 90 -2.02 0.08 14.07
CA ASP A 90 -2.45 -1.25 13.65
C ASP A 90 -1.25 -2.16 13.35
N ALA A 91 -0.18 -1.66 12.73
CA ALA A 91 1.04 -2.42 12.46
C ALA A 91 1.77 -2.84 13.75
N ILE A 92 1.85 -1.95 14.73
CA ILE A 92 2.42 -2.25 16.06
C ILE A 92 1.57 -3.31 16.76
N ALA A 93 0.25 -3.13 16.77
CA ALA A 93 -0.68 -4.07 17.40
C ALA A 93 -0.67 -5.45 16.75
N ASP A 94 -0.50 -5.52 15.43
CA ASP A 94 -0.38 -6.77 14.68
C ASP A 94 1.02 -7.41 14.83
N GLY A 95 1.94 -6.78 15.57
CA GLY A 95 3.28 -7.31 15.83
C GLY A 95 4.20 -7.27 14.60
N VAL A 96 4.06 -6.27 13.73
CA VAL A 96 4.97 -6.10 12.59
C VAL A 96 6.31 -5.55 13.11
N HIS A 97 7.35 -6.39 13.05
CA HIS A 97 8.71 -6.04 13.47
C HIS A 97 9.55 -5.59 12.26
N THR A 98 10.74 -5.03 12.48
CA THR A 98 11.67 -4.56 11.42
C THR A 98 12.13 -5.62 10.41
N ARG A 99 11.91 -6.92 10.70
CA ARG A 99 12.08 -8.03 9.73
C ARG A 99 10.86 -8.24 8.81
N GLY A 100 9.79 -7.48 9.00
CA GLY A 100 8.62 -7.38 8.14
C GLY A 100 8.55 -5.98 7.53
N VAL A 101 8.12 -5.90 6.28
CA VAL A 101 8.01 -4.62 5.56
C VAL A 101 6.59 -4.10 5.71
N ILE A 102 6.47 -2.85 6.17
CA ILE A 102 5.23 -2.09 6.11
C ILE A 102 5.23 -1.32 4.80
N ALA A 103 4.28 -1.66 3.91
CA ALA A 103 4.05 -0.90 2.69
C ALA A 103 2.83 0.01 2.90
N HIS A 104 3.07 1.31 2.88
CA HIS A 104 2.05 2.36 2.83
C HIS A 104 1.87 2.80 1.37
N LYS A 105 0.68 3.27 1.01
CA LYS A 105 0.48 3.92 -0.29
C LYS A 105 0.84 5.40 -0.12
N GLU A 106 2.05 5.86 -0.43
CA GLU A 106 2.30 7.30 -0.46
C GLU A 106 1.74 7.92 -1.77
N GLU A 107 0.97 9.00 -1.69
CA GLU A 107 0.58 9.81 -2.85
C GLU A 107 1.19 11.21 -2.71
N SER A 108 2.47 11.29 -3.05
CA SER A 108 3.23 12.52 -3.20
C SER A 108 3.76 12.58 -4.63
N TRP A 109 2.91 12.94 -5.58
CA TRP A 109 3.35 13.43 -6.89
C TRP A 109 2.86 14.86 -7.08
N ARG A 110 3.63 15.80 -6.54
CA ARG A 110 3.74 17.16 -7.08
C ARG A 110 5.17 17.35 -7.62
N LYS A 111 5.25 17.32 -8.95
CA LYS A 111 6.35 17.77 -9.82
C LYS A 111 7.67 17.01 -9.74
N ILE A 112 7.89 16.14 -10.73
CA ILE A 112 9.05 16.25 -11.60
C ILE A 112 8.50 16.38 -13.03
#